data_AF-G2E4L6-F1
#
_entry.id   AF-G2E4L6-F1
#
_cell.length_a   1.000
_cell.length_b   1.000
_cell.length_c   1.000
_cell.angle_alpha   90.00
_cell.angle_beta   90.00
_cell.angle_gamma   90.00
#
_symmetry.space_group_name_H-M   'P 1'
#
loop_
_entity.id
_entity.type
_entity.pdbx_description
1 polymer ?
#
loop_
_entity_poly.entity_id
_entity_poly.type
_entity_poly.pdbx_seq_one_letter_code
_entity_poly.pdbx_strand_id
1 'polypeptide(L)'
;MFLNERFAYGEKYDPPFLFHKSRFINEEFPSYPEQIAFEQALDARELFDLSGYGPPPGVFLETLARHRWTIEGFELVRALTLAELNDPCGRFLTFRQLIECGETQASKGLPNRPQQPESYNALVELAEQVLDPVIDYFGMIRLTYGFCSPALAKQIPGRIDPKRDQHVAHEHNRLGKPVCERLGAAVDFLVEDESMLDVAQWIVANTHFDRLYFYGDDLPVHVSHGPNGDRQIVRMVAGKTGRLVPRVVSENAFLQMHPEAPE
;
A
#
# COMPACT_ATOMS: atom_id res chain seq x y z
N MET A 1 -4.55 7.86 64.37
CA MET A 1 -3.71 8.92 63.78
C MET A 1 -2.33 8.29 63.60
N PHE A 2 -1.79 8.03 62.41
CA PHE A 2 -1.88 8.74 61.14
C PHE A 2 -1.96 7.74 59.96
N LEU A 3 -2.85 8.02 59.00
CA LEU A 3 -2.83 7.45 57.66
C LEU A 3 -1.57 7.95 56.96
N ASN A 4 -0.73 7.03 56.48
CA ASN A 4 0.35 7.35 55.56
C ASN A 4 -0.02 6.74 54.20
N GLU A 5 -1.13 7.20 53.64
CA GLU A 5 -1.50 6.94 52.25
C GLU A 5 -0.70 7.89 51.36
N ARG A 6 0.41 7.39 50.79
CA ARG A 6 1.03 8.04 49.65
C ARG A 6 0.23 7.67 48.41
N PHE A 7 -0.55 8.62 47.89
CA PHE A 7 -1.06 8.53 46.53
C PHE A 7 0.13 8.73 45.57
N ALA A 8 0.68 7.64 45.06
CA ALA A 8 1.59 7.69 43.93
C ALA A 8 0.75 7.99 42.68
N TYR A 9 0.64 9.26 42.29
CA TYR A 9 0.25 9.63 40.93
C TYR A 9 1.43 9.32 40.01
N GLY A 10 1.69 8.04 39.82
CA GLY A 10 2.75 7.51 38.96
C GLY A 10 2.25 7.27 37.56
N GLU A 11 1.70 8.29 36.91
CA GLU A 11 1.60 8.23 35.45
C GLU A 11 3.03 8.20 34.91
N LYS A 12 3.37 7.17 34.13
CA LYS A 12 4.64 7.12 33.41
C LYS A 12 4.66 8.28 32.42
N TYR A 13 5.36 9.35 32.79
CA TYR A 13 5.61 10.46 31.88
C TYR A 13 6.78 10.07 30.96
N ASP A 14 6.47 9.70 29.72
CA ASP A 14 7.48 9.55 28.68
C ASP A 14 7.82 10.94 28.13
N PRO A 15 9.06 11.43 28.31
CA PRO A 15 9.43 12.77 27.87
C PRO A 15 9.25 12.89 26.34
N PRO A 16 8.69 14.00 25.85
CA PRO A 16 8.43 14.17 24.42
C PRO A 16 9.73 14.22 23.64
N PHE A 17 9.66 13.85 22.36
CA PHE A 17 10.75 14.11 21.43
C PHE A 17 10.87 15.61 21.17
N LEU A 18 12.10 16.07 20.95
CA LEU A 18 12.35 17.43 20.48
C LEU A 18 12.31 17.44 18.96
N PHE A 19 11.11 17.65 18.40
CA PHE A 19 10.92 17.83 16.96
C PHE A 19 11.48 19.18 16.51
N HIS A 20 11.90 19.26 15.24
CA HIS A 20 12.57 20.44 14.67
C HIS A 20 13.73 20.96 15.52
N LYS A 21 14.53 20.04 16.07
CA LYS A 21 15.69 20.32 16.90
C LYS A 21 16.64 21.32 16.25
N SER A 22 16.76 21.31 14.92
CA SER A 22 17.58 22.28 14.16
C SER A 22 17.29 23.74 14.51
N ARG A 23 16.07 24.08 14.94
CA ARG A 23 15.68 25.44 15.36
C ARG A 23 16.30 25.88 16.70
N PHE A 24 16.85 24.94 17.47
CA PHE A 24 17.40 25.15 18.81
C PHE A 24 18.91 24.90 18.91
N ILE A 25 19.54 24.51 17.82
CA ILE A 25 20.99 24.27 17.71
C ILE A 25 21.55 25.11 16.55
N ASN A 26 22.88 25.26 16.47
CA ASN A 26 23.53 26.00 15.37
C ASN A 26 24.31 25.06 14.45
N GLU A 27 24.84 25.61 13.36
CA GLU A 27 25.60 24.90 12.33
C GLU A 27 26.92 24.25 12.81
N GLU A 28 27.42 24.64 13.98
CA GLU A 28 28.59 24.02 14.60
C GLU A 28 28.24 22.76 15.40
N PHE A 29 26.93 22.50 15.63
CA PHE A 29 26.50 21.29 16.33
C PHE A 29 26.83 20.04 15.49
N PRO A 30 27.41 18.99 16.09
CA PRO A 30 27.69 17.76 15.37
C PRO A 30 26.44 17.17 14.70
N SER A 31 26.56 16.84 13.43
CA SER A 31 25.47 16.31 12.60
C SER A 31 24.30 17.28 12.34
N TYR A 32 24.54 18.59 12.39
CA TYR A 32 23.53 19.60 12.07
C TYR A 32 22.92 19.45 10.66
N PRO A 33 23.70 19.24 9.58
CA PRO A 33 23.14 19.00 8.25
C PRO A 33 22.24 17.77 8.18
N GLU A 34 22.63 16.68 8.83
CA GLU A 34 21.87 15.44 8.88
C GLU A 34 20.58 15.60 9.69
N GLN A 35 20.60 16.36 10.78
CA GLN A 35 19.39 16.72 11.53
C GLN A 35 18.38 17.50 10.67
N ILE A 36 18.85 18.46 9.86
CA ILE A 36 17.97 19.19 8.94
C ILE A 36 17.37 18.24 7.90
N ALA A 37 18.19 17.38 7.29
CA ALA A 37 17.74 16.44 6.28
C ALA A 37 16.71 15.46 6.84
N PHE A 38 16.92 14.96 8.07
CA PHE A 38 15.97 14.11 8.79
C PHE A 38 14.61 14.81 8.96
N GLU A 39 14.61 16.03 9.47
CA GLU A 39 13.39 16.79 9.74
C GLU A 39 12.63 17.09 8.46
N GLN A 40 13.34 17.48 7.39
CA GLN A 40 12.73 17.67 6.07
C GLN A 40 12.13 16.38 5.52
N ALA A 41 12.81 15.24 5.69
CA ALA A 41 12.31 13.94 5.27
C ALA A 41 11.06 13.53 6.06
N LEU A 42 11.01 13.84 7.36
CA LEU A 42 9.85 13.58 8.23
C LEU A 42 8.66 14.46 7.86
N ASP A 43 8.88 15.76 7.65
CA ASP A 43 7.85 16.72 7.25
C ASP A 43 7.21 16.35 5.91
N ALA A 44 8.03 15.95 4.94
CA ALA A 44 7.58 15.55 3.61
C ALA A 44 6.71 14.29 3.59
N ARG A 45 6.59 13.56 4.72
CA ARG A 45 5.65 12.43 4.81
C ARG A 45 4.23 12.85 5.14
N GLU A 46 4.04 14.06 5.68
CA GLU A 46 2.72 14.58 6.09
C GLU A 46 1.94 13.62 7.03
N LEU A 47 2.67 12.79 7.80
CA LEU A 47 2.10 11.79 8.71
C LEU A 47 1.78 12.36 10.10
N PHE A 48 2.31 13.55 10.43
CA PHE A 48 2.32 14.09 11.77
C PHE A 48 1.96 15.57 11.79
N ASP A 49 1.20 15.98 12.80
CA ASP A 49 1.21 17.36 13.27
C ASP A 49 2.36 17.53 14.27
N LEU A 50 3.47 18.13 13.82
CA LEU A 50 4.67 18.38 14.65
C LEU A 50 4.63 19.76 15.32
N SER A 51 3.49 20.46 15.29
CA SER A 51 3.34 21.73 16.00
C SER A 51 3.33 21.54 17.53
N GLY A 52 3.70 22.58 18.27
CA GLY A 52 3.78 22.53 19.73
C GLY A 52 4.80 21.49 20.22
N TYR A 53 4.32 20.47 20.95
CA TYR A 53 5.13 19.35 21.44
C TYR A 53 5.11 18.13 20.51
N GLY A 54 4.33 18.17 19.42
CA GLY A 54 4.10 17.04 18.54
C GLY A 54 3.35 15.87 19.21
N PRO A 55 3.27 14.71 18.54
CA PRO A 55 2.63 13.52 19.09
C PRO A 55 3.44 12.92 20.26
N PRO A 56 2.79 12.23 21.21
CA PRO A 56 3.50 11.44 22.21
C PRO A 56 4.47 10.43 21.58
N PRO A 57 5.62 10.11 22.20
CA PRO A 57 6.63 9.23 21.63
C PRO A 57 6.09 7.87 21.15
N GLY A 58 5.18 7.25 21.91
CA GLY A 58 4.54 6.00 21.52
C GLY A 58 3.73 6.12 20.23
N VAL A 59 2.88 7.14 20.15
CA VAL A 59 2.04 7.42 18.95
C VAL A 59 2.92 7.73 17.75
N PHE A 60 4.00 8.49 17.92
CA PHE A 60 4.96 8.79 16.86
C PHE A 60 5.57 7.52 16.28
N LEU A 61 6.13 6.66 17.13
CA LEU A 61 6.78 5.42 16.72
C LEU A 61 5.79 4.40 16.12
N GLU A 62 4.60 4.28 16.71
CA GLU A 62 3.53 3.42 16.19
C GLU A 62 3.07 3.87 14.79
N THR A 63 2.95 5.19 14.58
CA THR A 63 2.59 5.75 13.27
C THR A 63 3.68 5.44 12.25
N LEU A 64 4.96 5.69 12.57
CA LEU A 64 6.07 5.31 11.68
C LEU A 64 6.02 3.82 11.33
N ALA A 65 5.85 2.95 12.33
CA ALA A 65 5.76 1.51 12.12
C ALA A 65 4.59 1.11 11.22
N ARG A 66 3.41 1.71 11.40
CA ARG A 66 2.21 1.48 10.57
C ARG A 66 2.46 1.83 9.10
N HIS A 67 3.13 2.96 8.85
CA HIS A 67 3.52 3.42 7.51
C HIS A 67 4.83 2.77 7.00
N ARG A 68 5.37 1.81 7.77
CA ARG A 68 6.61 1.09 7.49
C ARG A 68 7.83 1.97 7.26
N TRP A 69 7.94 2.99 8.10
CA TRP A 69 9.13 3.80 8.30
C TRP A 69 9.81 3.44 9.62
N THR A 70 11.14 3.58 9.65
CA THR A 70 11.96 3.49 10.86
C THR A 70 13.01 4.58 10.83
N ILE A 71 13.61 4.85 11.99
CA ILE A 71 14.67 5.83 12.14
C ILE A 71 15.98 5.10 12.37
N GLU A 72 16.99 5.38 11.54
CA GLU A 72 18.36 4.90 11.70
C GLU A 72 19.30 6.09 11.79
N GLY A 73 19.75 6.43 13.01
CA GLY A 73 20.54 7.63 13.24
C GLY A 73 19.75 8.91 12.89
N PHE A 74 20.17 9.61 11.83
CA PHE A 74 19.52 10.81 11.29
C PHE A 74 18.80 10.54 9.97
N GLU A 75 18.45 9.29 9.69
CA GLU A 75 17.76 8.93 8.45
C GLU A 75 16.40 8.31 8.74
N LEU A 76 15.42 8.74 7.95
CA LEU A 76 14.10 8.10 7.88
C LEU A 76 14.11 7.08 6.74
N VAL A 77 14.16 5.80 7.09
CA VAL A 77 14.33 4.69 6.12
C VAL A 77 13.13 3.76 6.12
N ARG A 78 12.89 3.09 4.99
CA ARG A 78 11.83 2.07 4.90
C ARG A 78 12.19 0.89 5.78
N ALA A 79 11.19 0.32 6.44
CA ALA A 79 11.40 -0.79 7.35
C ALA A 79 11.81 -2.08 6.59
N LEU A 80 12.88 -2.71 7.07
CA LEU A 80 13.47 -3.95 6.53
C LEU A 80 13.03 -5.22 7.30
N THR A 81 12.12 -5.08 8.26
CA THR A 81 11.51 -6.20 8.99
C THR A 81 10.35 -6.79 8.19
N LEU A 82 9.99 -8.05 8.43
CA LEU A 82 8.72 -8.60 7.91
C LEU A 82 7.57 -8.14 8.81
N ALA A 83 6.39 -7.91 8.23
CA ALA A 83 5.18 -7.62 9.00
C ALA A 83 4.44 -8.91 9.37
N GLU A 84 3.65 -8.87 10.43
CA GLU A 84 2.73 -9.94 10.75
C GLU A 84 1.44 -9.81 9.92
N LEU A 85 0.81 -10.95 9.63
CA LEU A 85 -0.38 -10.96 8.76
C LEU A 85 -1.55 -10.15 9.31
N ASN A 86 -1.66 -10.03 10.64
CA ASN A 86 -2.75 -9.28 11.25
C ASN A 86 -2.38 -7.82 11.53
N ASP A 87 -1.17 -7.39 11.16
CA ASP A 87 -0.80 -5.97 11.25
C ASP A 87 -1.63 -5.16 10.24
N PRO A 88 -1.95 -3.88 10.56
CA PRO A 88 -2.61 -2.99 9.63
C PRO A 88 -1.81 -2.80 8.34
N CYS A 89 -2.51 -2.70 7.22
CA CYS A 89 -1.98 -2.35 5.91
C CYS A 89 -2.88 -1.24 5.33
N GLY A 90 -2.45 0.01 5.48
CA GLY A 90 -3.31 1.17 5.31
C GLY A 90 -4.21 1.41 6.53
N ARG A 91 -5.32 2.11 6.33
CA ARG A 91 -6.29 2.46 7.37
C ARG A 91 -7.36 1.39 7.58
N PHE A 92 -7.74 0.68 6.52
CA PHE A 92 -8.92 -0.20 6.57
C PHE A 92 -8.64 -1.69 6.48
N LEU A 93 -7.46 -2.09 6.01
CA LEU A 93 -7.13 -3.48 5.73
C LEU A 93 -5.99 -3.98 6.61
N THR A 94 -5.82 -5.31 6.65
CA THR A 94 -4.62 -5.97 7.18
C THR A 94 -3.83 -6.64 6.06
N PHE A 95 -2.56 -6.97 6.32
CA PHE A 95 -1.76 -7.74 5.35
C PHE A 95 -2.41 -9.08 4.98
N ARG A 96 -3.07 -9.75 5.93
CA ARG A 96 -3.80 -11.01 5.69
C ARG A 96 -4.82 -10.84 4.58
N GLN A 97 -5.59 -9.76 4.60
CA GLN A 97 -6.64 -9.51 3.62
C GLN A 97 -6.06 -9.34 2.21
N LEU A 98 -4.89 -8.71 2.07
CA LEU A 98 -4.23 -8.58 0.76
C LEU A 98 -3.42 -9.83 0.35
N ILE A 99 -3.04 -10.70 1.28
CA ILE A 99 -2.18 -11.87 1.02
C ILE A 99 -2.99 -13.17 0.84
N GLU A 100 -4.11 -13.32 1.55
CA GLU A 100 -4.90 -14.55 1.64
C GLU A 100 -6.32 -14.39 1.04
N CYS A 101 -6.58 -13.37 0.21
CA CYS A 101 -7.90 -13.17 -0.41
C CYS A 101 -8.19 -14.05 -1.64
N GLY A 102 -7.16 -14.64 -2.25
CA GLY A 102 -7.32 -15.36 -3.52
C GLY A 102 -7.86 -16.79 -3.35
N GLU A 103 -8.82 -17.19 -4.21
CA GLU A 103 -9.41 -18.55 -4.20
C GLU A 103 -8.36 -19.67 -4.33
N THR A 104 -7.31 -19.45 -5.12
CA THR A 104 -6.24 -20.46 -5.28
C THR A 104 -5.44 -20.61 -4.00
N GLN A 105 -5.17 -19.53 -3.28
CA GLN A 105 -4.47 -19.59 -2.00
C GLN A 105 -5.31 -20.37 -0.98
N ALA A 106 -6.60 -20.04 -0.86
CA ALA A 106 -7.53 -20.68 0.05
C ALA A 106 -7.67 -22.19 -0.25
N SER A 107 -7.88 -22.56 -1.52
CA SER A 107 -8.06 -23.97 -1.92
C SER A 107 -6.80 -24.83 -1.77
N LYS A 108 -5.61 -24.23 -1.91
CA LYS A 108 -4.32 -24.95 -1.78
C LYS A 108 -3.77 -24.94 -0.36
N GLY A 109 -4.28 -24.09 0.53
CA GLY A 109 -3.75 -23.90 1.88
C GLY A 109 -2.29 -23.45 1.90
N LEU A 110 -1.83 -22.77 0.85
CA LEU A 110 -0.45 -22.29 0.78
C LEU A 110 -0.29 -21.07 1.68
N PRO A 111 0.82 -20.94 2.44
CA PRO A 111 1.03 -19.78 3.31
C PRO A 111 1.03 -18.45 2.56
N ASN A 112 1.50 -18.45 1.30
CA ASN A 112 1.57 -17.28 0.42
C ASN A 112 2.23 -16.04 1.05
N ARG A 113 3.17 -16.21 2.00
CA ARG A 113 3.79 -15.07 2.69
C ARG A 113 4.87 -14.42 1.82
N PRO A 114 4.90 -13.08 1.70
CA PRO A 114 6.03 -12.37 1.12
C PRO A 114 7.32 -12.64 1.89
N GLN A 115 8.43 -12.79 1.16
CA GLN A 115 9.76 -13.03 1.73
C GLN A 115 10.62 -11.78 1.72
N GLN A 116 10.29 -10.77 0.90
CA GLN A 116 10.99 -9.49 0.88
C GLN A 116 10.24 -8.45 1.74
N PRO A 117 10.93 -7.71 2.64
CA PRO A 117 10.34 -6.57 3.36
C PRO A 117 9.70 -5.52 2.44
N GLU A 118 10.31 -5.30 1.28
CA GLU A 118 9.85 -4.36 0.26
C GLU A 118 8.48 -4.74 -0.31
N SER A 119 8.13 -6.04 -0.31
CA SER A 119 6.79 -6.48 -0.70
C SER A 119 5.73 -5.97 0.30
N TYR A 120 6.03 -5.95 1.61
CA TYR A 120 5.14 -5.35 2.61
C TYR A 120 5.07 -3.83 2.48
N ASN A 121 6.20 -3.19 2.18
CA ASN A 121 6.24 -1.74 1.92
C ASN A 121 5.34 -1.36 0.74
N ALA A 122 5.43 -2.11 -0.37
CA ALA A 122 4.61 -1.89 -1.55
C ALA A 122 3.12 -2.16 -1.32
N LEU A 123 2.77 -3.13 -0.47
CA LEU A 123 1.37 -3.38 -0.08
C LEU A 123 0.78 -2.21 0.73
N VAL A 124 1.56 -1.62 1.65
CA VAL A 124 1.15 -0.43 2.39
C VAL A 124 0.98 0.77 1.46
N GLU A 125 1.91 0.98 0.53
CA GLU A 125 1.80 2.05 -0.47
C GLU A 125 0.58 1.85 -1.37
N LEU A 126 0.31 0.63 -1.85
CA LEU A 126 -0.91 0.32 -2.61
C LEU A 126 -2.17 0.63 -1.80
N ALA A 127 -2.19 0.27 -0.52
CA ALA A 127 -3.31 0.56 0.36
C ALA A 127 -3.52 2.07 0.50
N GLU A 128 -2.50 2.81 0.91
CA GLU A 128 -2.60 4.24 1.20
C GLU A 128 -2.86 5.10 -0.05
N GLN A 129 -2.25 4.74 -1.17
CA GLN A 129 -2.29 5.54 -2.39
C GLN A 129 -3.49 5.24 -3.29
N VAL A 130 -4.16 4.10 -3.08
CA VAL A 130 -5.27 3.65 -3.94
C VAL A 130 -6.44 3.09 -3.13
N LEU A 131 -6.25 2.08 -2.30
CA LEU A 131 -7.38 1.34 -1.69
C LEU A 131 -8.06 2.11 -0.56
N ASP A 132 -7.31 2.78 0.30
CA ASP A 132 -7.85 3.60 1.38
C ASP A 132 -8.72 4.74 0.82
N PRO A 133 -8.31 5.50 -0.22
CA PRO A 133 -9.17 6.47 -0.89
C PRO A 133 -10.44 5.85 -1.50
N VAL A 134 -10.32 4.68 -2.15
CA VAL A 134 -11.49 3.98 -2.71
C VAL A 134 -12.46 3.59 -1.61
N ILE A 135 -11.96 3.02 -0.50
CA ILE A 135 -12.79 2.60 0.62
C ILE A 135 -13.44 3.80 1.31
N ASP A 136 -12.73 4.92 1.44
CA ASP A 136 -13.29 6.16 1.96
C ASP A 136 -14.47 6.67 1.15
N TYR A 137 -14.39 6.55 -0.18
CA TYR A 137 -15.39 7.13 -1.09
C TYR A 137 -16.56 6.19 -1.36
N PHE A 138 -16.30 4.91 -1.66
CA PHE A 138 -17.29 3.93 -2.07
C PHE A 138 -17.72 2.97 -0.95
N GLY A 139 -17.00 2.94 0.18
CA GLY A 139 -17.19 1.94 1.23
C GLY A 139 -16.34 0.69 1.01
N MET A 140 -16.57 -0.33 1.84
CA MET A 140 -15.70 -1.52 1.88
C MET A 140 -15.68 -2.29 0.56
N ILE A 141 -14.48 -2.77 0.20
CA ILE A 141 -14.24 -3.54 -1.02
C ILE A 141 -14.21 -5.05 -0.77
N ARG A 142 -14.59 -5.84 -1.78
CA ARG A 142 -14.38 -7.29 -1.81
C ARG A 142 -13.14 -7.62 -2.62
N LEU A 143 -12.08 -7.99 -1.93
CA LEU A 143 -10.82 -8.46 -2.52
C LEU A 143 -11.00 -9.84 -3.15
N THR A 144 -10.58 -10.01 -4.41
CA THR A 144 -10.67 -11.28 -5.13
C THR A 144 -9.31 -11.91 -5.42
N TYR A 145 -8.27 -11.08 -5.53
CA TYR A 145 -6.89 -11.52 -5.75
C TYR A 145 -5.92 -10.43 -5.29
N GLY A 146 -4.79 -10.83 -4.71
CA GLY A 146 -3.84 -9.91 -4.09
C GLY A 146 -2.42 -10.40 -4.26
N PHE A 147 -1.61 -10.39 -3.21
CA PHE A 147 -0.22 -10.86 -3.31
C PHE A 147 -0.14 -12.31 -3.84
N CYS A 148 0.79 -12.57 -4.75
CA CYS A 148 1.04 -13.87 -5.32
C CYS A 148 2.52 -14.23 -5.22
N SER A 149 2.85 -15.05 -4.23
CA SER A 149 4.21 -15.58 -4.09
C SER A 149 4.61 -16.43 -5.30
N PRO A 150 5.92 -16.56 -5.59
CA PRO A 150 6.41 -17.48 -6.62
C PRO A 150 5.96 -18.94 -6.42
N ALA A 151 5.62 -19.35 -5.20
CA ALA A 151 5.06 -20.67 -4.90
C ALA A 151 3.59 -20.78 -5.32
N LEU A 152 2.77 -19.74 -5.05
CA LEU A 152 1.38 -19.68 -5.48
C LEU A 152 1.26 -19.58 -7.00
N ALA A 153 2.10 -18.76 -7.64
CA ALA A 153 2.10 -18.58 -9.10
C ALA A 153 2.27 -19.91 -9.87
N LYS A 154 3.03 -20.88 -9.32
CA LYS A 154 3.18 -22.23 -9.90
C LYS A 154 1.89 -23.04 -9.92
N GLN A 155 0.91 -22.71 -9.08
CA GLN A 155 -0.40 -23.35 -9.06
C GLN A 155 -1.38 -22.75 -10.07
N ILE A 156 -1.00 -21.66 -10.76
CA ILE A 156 -1.84 -20.91 -11.69
C ILE A 156 -1.18 -20.86 -13.09
N PRO A 157 -0.90 -22.02 -13.72
CA PRO A 157 -0.15 -22.05 -14.97
C PRO A 157 -0.92 -21.37 -16.11
N GLY A 158 -0.21 -20.53 -16.87
CA GLY A 158 -0.72 -19.93 -18.11
C GLY A 158 -1.71 -18.76 -17.94
N ARG A 159 -2.05 -18.36 -16.71
CA ARG A 159 -2.88 -17.18 -16.44
C ARG A 159 -2.10 -15.96 -15.95
N ILE A 160 -0.83 -16.15 -15.59
CA ILE A 160 0.07 -15.12 -15.07
C ILE A 160 1.20 -14.87 -16.08
N ASP A 161 1.56 -13.61 -16.29
CA ASP A 161 2.82 -13.21 -16.94
C ASP A 161 3.81 -12.73 -15.85
N PRO A 162 4.69 -13.60 -15.34
CA PRO A 162 5.49 -13.29 -14.15
C PRO A 162 6.36 -12.04 -14.26
N LYS A 163 6.76 -11.66 -15.49
CA LYS A 163 7.62 -10.48 -15.70
C LYS A 163 6.87 -9.16 -15.57
N ARG A 164 5.54 -9.20 -15.65
CA ARG A 164 4.66 -8.02 -15.72
C ARG A 164 3.58 -8.01 -14.65
N ASP A 165 3.41 -9.12 -13.95
CA ASP A 165 2.42 -9.26 -12.90
C ASP A 165 2.93 -8.66 -11.58
N GLN A 166 2.38 -7.50 -11.21
CA GLN A 166 2.71 -6.78 -9.97
C GLN A 166 2.08 -7.43 -8.72
N HIS A 167 1.26 -8.48 -8.85
CA HIS A 167 0.84 -9.29 -7.70
C HIS A 167 2.02 -9.97 -7.01
N VAL A 168 3.14 -10.20 -7.72
CA VAL A 168 4.37 -10.75 -7.12
C VAL A 168 5.14 -9.75 -6.24
N ALA A 169 4.69 -8.51 -6.23
CA ALA A 169 5.32 -7.38 -5.56
C ALA A 169 6.83 -7.26 -5.84
N HIS A 170 7.65 -7.21 -4.78
CA HIS A 170 9.09 -7.07 -4.85
C HIS A 170 9.83 -8.42 -4.72
N GLU A 171 9.15 -9.55 -4.88
CA GLU A 171 9.79 -10.84 -4.70
C GLU A 171 10.90 -11.11 -5.73
N HIS A 172 11.92 -11.83 -5.28
CA HIS A 172 13.08 -12.15 -6.09
C HIS A 172 13.00 -13.57 -6.67
N ASN A 173 13.57 -13.73 -7.86
CA ASN A 173 13.80 -15.04 -8.45
C ASN A 173 15.05 -15.71 -7.84
N ARG A 174 15.31 -16.95 -8.23
CA ARG A 174 16.47 -17.74 -7.78
C ARG A 174 17.86 -17.13 -8.06
N LEU A 175 17.94 -16.10 -8.89
CA LEU A 175 19.17 -15.35 -9.19
C LEU A 175 19.27 -14.04 -8.38
N GLY A 176 18.35 -13.80 -7.44
CA GLY A 176 18.31 -12.58 -6.63
C GLY A 176 17.85 -11.34 -7.39
N LYS A 177 17.23 -11.49 -8.57
CA LYS A 177 16.66 -10.37 -9.33
C LYS A 177 15.15 -10.28 -9.11
N PRO A 178 14.52 -9.10 -9.23
CA PRO A 178 13.06 -8.97 -9.24
C PRO A 178 12.39 -9.97 -10.19
N VAL A 179 11.30 -10.59 -9.73
CA VAL A 179 10.45 -11.43 -10.59
C VAL A 179 9.73 -10.56 -11.61
N CYS A 180 9.12 -9.47 -11.13
CA CYS A 180 8.52 -8.42 -11.96
C CYS A 180 9.37 -7.16 -11.91
N GLU A 181 9.85 -6.69 -13.06
CA GLU A 181 10.69 -5.49 -13.17
C GLU A 181 9.89 -4.19 -12.92
N ARG A 182 8.55 -4.27 -12.91
CA ARG A 182 7.68 -3.11 -12.61
C ARG A 182 7.71 -2.72 -11.14
N LEU A 183 8.04 -3.66 -10.25
CA LEU A 183 7.96 -3.49 -8.80
C LEU A 183 6.57 -2.99 -8.35
N GLY A 184 6.44 -2.49 -7.13
CA GLY A 184 5.15 -2.09 -6.57
C GLY A 184 4.31 -3.30 -6.16
N ALA A 185 3.00 -3.13 -6.03
CA ALA A 185 2.05 -4.20 -5.72
C ALA A 185 0.75 -4.01 -6.50
N ALA A 186 -0.02 -5.09 -6.66
CA ALA A 186 -1.33 -5.06 -7.31
C ALA A 186 -2.39 -5.86 -6.56
N VAL A 187 -3.65 -5.52 -6.84
CA VAL A 187 -4.83 -6.17 -6.28
C VAL A 187 -5.96 -6.18 -7.29
N ASP A 188 -6.79 -7.21 -7.22
CA ASP A 188 -8.06 -7.30 -7.93
C ASP A 188 -9.19 -7.24 -6.91
N PHE A 189 -10.16 -6.36 -7.12
CA PHE A 189 -11.30 -6.20 -6.22
C PHE A 189 -12.54 -5.69 -6.95
N LEU A 190 -13.68 -5.76 -6.27
CA LEU A 190 -14.89 -5.05 -6.63
C LEU A 190 -15.47 -4.31 -5.42
N VAL A 191 -16.33 -3.34 -5.70
CA VAL A 191 -17.25 -2.77 -4.73
C VAL A 191 -18.62 -3.39 -4.98
N GLU A 192 -19.26 -3.93 -3.95
CA GLU A 192 -20.60 -4.49 -4.10
C GLU A 192 -21.62 -3.38 -4.37
N ASP A 193 -22.60 -3.66 -5.22
CA ASP A 193 -23.69 -2.74 -5.60
C ASP A 193 -23.27 -1.45 -6.36
N GLU A 194 -22.01 -1.34 -6.77
CA GLU A 194 -21.49 -0.23 -7.59
C GLU A 194 -21.09 -0.69 -8.99
N SER A 195 -21.18 0.20 -9.99
CA SER A 195 -20.57 -0.07 -11.30
C SER A 195 -19.05 -0.02 -11.18
N MET A 196 -18.38 -1.10 -11.58
CA MET A 196 -16.91 -1.10 -11.61
C MET A 196 -16.33 -0.17 -12.66
N LEU A 197 -17.13 0.31 -13.62
CA LEU A 197 -16.71 1.39 -14.52
C LEU A 197 -16.59 2.71 -13.73
N ASP A 198 -17.58 3.05 -12.93
CA ASP A 198 -17.59 4.28 -12.12
C ASP A 198 -16.45 4.25 -11.10
N VAL A 199 -16.25 3.11 -10.43
CA VAL A 199 -15.11 2.91 -9.50
C VAL A 199 -13.79 3.07 -10.25
N ALA A 200 -13.62 2.42 -11.41
CA ALA A 200 -12.39 2.52 -12.19
C ALA A 200 -12.12 3.94 -12.70
N GLN A 201 -13.13 4.66 -13.16
CA GLN A 201 -13.01 6.06 -13.58
C GLN A 201 -12.64 6.97 -12.41
N TRP A 202 -13.24 6.73 -11.24
CA TRP A 202 -12.89 7.47 -10.02
C TRP A 202 -11.44 7.21 -9.58
N ILE A 203 -10.97 5.95 -9.62
CA ILE A 203 -9.56 5.61 -9.34
C ILE A 203 -8.64 6.38 -10.29
N VAL A 204 -8.98 6.39 -11.58
CA VAL A 204 -8.22 7.11 -12.60
C VAL A 204 -8.15 8.60 -12.25
N ALA A 205 -9.26 9.24 -11.87
CA ALA A 205 -9.28 10.67 -11.60
C ALA A 205 -8.64 11.07 -10.25
N ASN A 206 -8.64 10.19 -9.24
CA ASN A 206 -8.40 10.60 -7.85
C ASN A 206 -7.24 9.91 -7.13
N THR A 207 -6.59 8.91 -7.73
CA THR A 207 -5.56 8.11 -7.02
C THR A 207 -4.24 8.05 -7.78
N HIS A 208 -3.17 7.70 -7.07
CA HIS A 208 -1.82 7.54 -7.62
C HIS A 208 -1.56 6.11 -8.12
N PHE A 209 -2.46 5.55 -8.92
CA PHE A 209 -2.29 4.21 -9.49
C PHE A 209 -1.16 4.16 -10.54
N ASP A 210 -0.50 3.01 -10.69
CA ASP A 210 0.47 2.71 -11.74
C ASP A 210 -0.21 2.12 -12.98
N ARG A 211 -1.05 1.09 -12.79
CA ARG A 211 -1.83 0.46 -13.88
C ARG A 211 -3.22 0.09 -13.43
N LEU A 212 -4.17 0.21 -14.35
CA LEU A 212 -5.55 -0.22 -14.16
C LEU A 212 -5.97 -1.09 -15.33
N TYR A 213 -6.49 -2.30 -15.06
CA TYR A 213 -7.13 -3.15 -16.06
C TYR A 213 -8.62 -3.28 -15.74
N PHE A 214 -9.44 -2.80 -16.65
CA PHE A 214 -10.89 -2.82 -16.56
C PHE A 214 -11.46 -3.97 -17.39
N TYR A 215 -12.28 -4.82 -16.78
CA TYR A 215 -12.81 -6.05 -17.38
C TYR A 215 -14.30 -5.97 -17.75
N GLY A 216 -15.04 -5.07 -17.12
CA GLY A 216 -16.49 -4.90 -17.27
C GLY A 216 -17.10 -4.40 -15.97
N ASP A 217 -18.34 -3.89 -16.04
CA ASP A 217 -19.02 -3.22 -14.94
C ASP A 217 -19.28 -4.12 -13.73
N ASP A 218 -19.46 -5.42 -13.94
CA ASP A 218 -19.74 -6.41 -12.88
C ASP A 218 -18.52 -7.29 -12.55
N LEU A 219 -17.34 -6.95 -13.08
CA LEU A 219 -16.13 -7.75 -12.92
C LEU A 219 -15.09 -7.01 -12.07
N PRO A 220 -14.27 -7.73 -11.27
CA PRO A 220 -13.22 -7.11 -10.49
C PRO A 220 -12.30 -6.25 -11.36
N VAL A 221 -11.95 -5.07 -10.86
CA VAL A 221 -10.92 -4.23 -11.46
C VAL A 221 -9.57 -4.66 -10.92
N HIS A 222 -8.57 -4.71 -11.79
CA HIS A 222 -7.18 -4.84 -11.37
C HIS A 222 -6.58 -3.45 -11.25
N VAL A 223 -5.92 -3.16 -10.14
CA VAL A 223 -5.17 -1.93 -9.95
C VAL A 223 -3.83 -2.21 -9.28
N SER A 224 -2.80 -1.49 -9.73
CA SER A 224 -1.48 -1.52 -9.12
C SER A 224 -1.02 -0.13 -8.68
N HIS A 225 -0.07 -0.10 -7.74
CA HIS A 225 0.73 1.06 -7.40
C HIS A 225 2.19 0.65 -7.44
N GLY A 226 3.07 1.51 -7.93
CA GLY A 226 4.48 1.20 -8.07
C GLY A 226 5.30 2.41 -8.48
N PRO A 227 6.64 2.30 -8.44
CA PRO A 227 7.56 3.43 -8.54
C PRO A 227 7.56 4.12 -9.91
N ASN A 228 7.06 3.46 -10.96
CA ASN A 228 7.03 4.04 -12.31
C ASN A 228 5.93 5.09 -12.46
N GLY A 229 4.78 4.91 -11.78
CA GLY A 229 3.65 5.84 -11.87
C GLY A 229 3.13 6.00 -13.30
N ASP A 230 3.11 4.93 -14.09
CA ASP A 230 2.80 4.98 -15.53
C ASP A 230 1.36 5.47 -15.82
N ARG A 231 0.45 5.35 -14.83
CA ARG A 231 -1.00 5.63 -14.94
C ARG A 231 -1.62 4.97 -16.17
N GLN A 232 -1.18 3.76 -16.50
CA GLN A 232 -1.61 3.07 -17.71
C GLN A 232 -3.00 2.46 -17.52
N ILE A 233 -3.93 2.85 -18.40
CA ILE A 233 -5.31 2.34 -18.39
C ILE A 233 -5.47 1.32 -19.52
N VAL A 234 -5.91 0.12 -19.17
CA VAL A 234 -6.12 -0.99 -20.11
C VAL A 234 -7.57 -1.46 -20.01
N ARG A 235 -8.26 -1.48 -21.15
CA ARG A 235 -9.55 -2.15 -21.27
C ARG A 235 -9.35 -3.56 -21.79
N MET A 236 -9.98 -4.52 -21.14
CA MET A 236 -10.05 -5.90 -21.59
C MET A 236 -11.31 -6.07 -22.42
N VAL A 237 -11.17 -6.13 -23.74
CA VAL A 237 -12.32 -6.20 -24.67
C VAL A 237 -12.41 -7.56 -25.33
N ALA A 238 -13.62 -8.04 -25.61
CA ALA A 238 -13.81 -9.27 -26.36
C ALA A 238 -13.21 -9.16 -27.77
N GLY A 239 -12.27 -10.04 -28.09
CA GLY A 239 -11.75 -10.21 -29.44
C GLY A 239 -12.73 -10.97 -30.33
N LYS A 240 -12.41 -11.09 -31.62
CA LYS A 240 -13.23 -11.83 -32.61
C LYS A 240 -13.51 -13.29 -32.24
N THR A 241 -12.68 -13.87 -31.39
CA THR A 241 -12.78 -15.26 -30.93
C THR A 241 -13.41 -15.39 -29.53
N GLY A 242 -13.95 -14.30 -28.97
CA GLY A 242 -14.46 -14.25 -27.59
C GLY A 242 -13.38 -14.13 -26.51
N ARG A 243 -12.10 -14.32 -26.85
CA ARG A 243 -11.00 -14.11 -25.90
C ARG A 243 -10.79 -12.62 -25.62
N LEU A 244 -10.62 -12.25 -24.36
CA LEU A 244 -10.29 -10.88 -23.97
C LEU A 244 -8.92 -10.46 -24.50
N VAL A 245 -8.86 -9.25 -25.07
CA VAL A 245 -7.65 -8.63 -25.62
C VAL A 245 -7.43 -7.28 -24.91
N PRO A 246 -6.22 -7.01 -24.39
CA PRO A 246 -5.91 -5.74 -23.76
C PRO A 246 -5.83 -4.62 -24.80
N ARG A 247 -6.50 -3.50 -24.52
CA ARG A 247 -6.39 -2.24 -25.27
C ARG A 247 -6.03 -1.11 -24.34
N VAL A 248 -4.86 -0.52 -24.54
CA VAL A 248 -4.47 0.71 -23.85
C VAL A 248 -5.35 1.85 -24.35
N VAL A 249 -5.92 2.62 -23.43
CA VAL A 249 -6.78 3.78 -23.73
C VAL A 249 -6.23 5.02 -23.04
N SER A 250 -6.53 6.20 -23.59
CA SER A 250 -6.18 7.46 -22.94
C SER A 250 -7.14 7.74 -21.78
N GLU A 251 -6.66 8.49 -20.79
CA GLU A 251 -7.46 8.94 -19.64
C GLU A 251 -8.76 9.61 -20.08
N ASN A 252 -8.69 10.59 -20.98
CA ASN A 252 -9.88 11.29 -21.47
C ASN A 252 -10.89 10.36 -22.17
N ALA A 253 -10.41 9.38 -22.96
CA ALA A 253 -11.31 8.44 -23.62
C ALA A 253 -11.97 7.47 -22.63
N PHE A 254 -11.25 7.07 -21.57
CA PHE A 254 -11.77 6.18 -20.54
C PHE A 254 -12.80 6.87 -19.65
N LEU A 255 -12.54 8.13 -19.24
CA LEU A 255 -13.45 8.93 -18.42
C LEU A 255 -14.74 9.35 -19.14
N GLN A 256 -14.78 9.28 -20.47
CA GLN A 256 -15.97 9.54 -21.28
C GLN A 256 -16.79 8.28 -21.58
N MET A 257 -16.37 7.11 -21.08
CA MET A 257 -17.14 5.90 -21.25
C MET A 257 -18.42 5.95 -20.42
N HIS A 258 -19.44 5.25 -20.91
CA HIS A 258 -20.69 5.01 -20.19
C HIS A 258 -20.83 3.51 -19.94
N PRO A 259 -21.56 3.11 -18.87
CA PRO A 259 -21.90 1.73 -18.61
C PRO A 259 -22.47 1.05 -19.86
N GLU A 260 -22.07 -0.19 -20.08
CA GLU A 260 -22.71 -1.00 -21.12
C GLU A 260 -24.15 -1.28 -20.68
N ALA A 261 -25.11 -1.13 -21.61
CA ALA A 261 -26.51 -1.43 -21.28
C ALA A 261 -26.61 -2.92 -20.90
N PRO A 262 -27.31 -3.28 -19.81
CA PRO A 262 -27.49 -4.68 -19.48
C PRO A 262 -28.18 -5.40 -20.63
N GLU A 263 -27.61 -6.51 -21.08
CA GLU A 263 -28.20 -7.42 -22.08
C GLU A 263 -29.48 -8.09 -21.55
#